data_AF-A0A662V553-F1
#
_entry.id   AF-A0A662V553-F1
#
_cell.length_a   1.000
_cell.length_b   1.000
_cell.length_c   1.000
_cell.angle_alpha   90.00
_cell.angle_beta   90.00
_cell.angle_gamma   90.00
#
_symmetry.space_group_name_H-M   'P 1'
#
loop_
_entity.id
_entity.type
_entity.pdbx_description
1 polymer ?
#
loop_
_entity_poly.entity_id
_entity_poly.type
_entity_poly.pdbx_seq_one_letter_code
_entity_poly.pdbx_strand_id
1 'polypeptide(L)' 'TIEPGIYVWNKYGVRIEELVLVTERGPRVITQMPRVFEK' A
#
# COMPACT_ATOMS: atom_id res chain seq x y z
N THR A 1 1.20 -3.77 8.69
CA THR A 1 1.12 -3.44 7.24
C THR A 1 0.22 -2.23 7.09
N ILE A 2 0.44 -1.42 6.06
CA ILE A 2 -0.51 -0.38 5.63
C ILE A 2 -1.06 -0.85 4.30
N GLU A 3 -2.34 -1.23 4.25
CA GLU A 3 -2.92 -1.98 3.13
C GLU A 3 -4.29 -1.48 2.65
N PRO A 4 -4.44 -0.18 2.35
CA PRO A 4 -5.70 0.34 1.84
C PRO A 4 -6.12 -0.34 0.53
N GLY A 5 -7.40 -0.70 0.45
CA GLY A 5 -7.99 -1.31 -0.73
C GLY A 5 -9.29 -0.64 -1.15
N ILE A 6 -9.49 -0.54 -2.46
CA ILE A 6 -10.75 -0.14 -3.09
C ILE A 6 -11.31 -1.36 -3.80
N TYR A 7 -12.55 -1.69 -3.49
CA TYR A 7 -13.25 -2.85 -4.06
C TYR A 7 -14.54 -2.38 -4.71
N VAL A 8 -14.71 -2.70 -5.99
CA VAL A 8 -15.93 -2.43 -6.74
C VAL A 8 -16.64 -3.76 -6.95
N TRP A 9 -17.82 -3.88 -6.35
CA TRP A 9 -18.63 -5.09 -6.41
C TRP A 9 -18.80 -5.60 -7.85
N ASN A 10 -18.55 -6.90 -8.05
CA ASN A 10 -18.63 -7.60 -9.34
C ASN A 10 -17.80 -6.99 -10.48
N LYS A 11 -16.76 -6.18 -10.17
CA LYS A 11 -15.85 -5.66 -11.18
C LYS A 11 -14.40 -5.99 -10.86
N TYR A 12 -13.80 -5.23 -9.94
CA TYR A 12 -12.37 -5.33 -9.62
C TYR A 12 -12.10 -4.93 -8.18
N GLY A 13 -10.94 -5.34 -7.66
CA GLY A 13 -10.40 -4.88 -6.38
C GLY A 13 -8.93 -4.57 -6.54
N VAL A 14 -8.49 -3.46 -5.94
CA VAL A 14 -7.08 -3.07 -5.89
C VAL A 14 -6.73 -2.80 -4.45
N ARG A 15 -5.62 -3.38 -3.98
CA ARG A 15 -5.02 -3.12 -2.67
C ARG A 15 -3.57 -2.74 -2.87
N ILE A 16 -3.15 -1.64 -2.26
CA ILE A 16 -1.76 -1.22 -2.19
C ILE A 16 -1.29 -1.55 -0.78
N GLU A 17 -0.25 -2.36 -0.65
CA GLU A 17 0.25 -2.83 0.63
C GLU A 17 1.72 -2.49 0.79
N GLU A 18 2.07 -1.95 1.96
CA GLU A 18 3.46 -1.74 2.37
C GLU A 18 3.72 -2.21 3.81
N LEU A 19 4.91 -2.75 4.03
CA LEU A 19 5.43 -3.04 5.36
C LEU A 19 6.04 -1.77 5.96
N VAL A 20 5.68 -1.49 7.22
CA VAL A 20 6.17 -0.30 7.95
C VAL A 20 6.65 -0.73 9.33
N LEU A 21 7.81 -0.23 9.72
CA LEU A 21 8.37 -0.35 11.07
C LEU A 21 8.11 0.95 11.84
N VAL A 22 7.45 0.88 12.99
CA VAL A 22 7.30 2.03 13.89
C VAL A 22 8.60 2.19 14.67
N THR A 23 9.17 3.40 14.67
CA THR A 23 10.38 3.75 15.43
C THR A 23 10.09 4.93 16.34
N GLU A 24 11.02 5.25 17.24
CA GLU A 24 10.93 6.43 18.12
C GLU A 24 10.80 7.76 17.37
N ARG A 25 11.27 7.82 16.10
CA ARG A 25 11.23 9.01 15.25
C ARG A 25 10.07 9.01 14.25
N GLY A 26 9.18 8.02 14.35
CA GLY A 26 8.05 7.82 13.43
C GLY A 26 8.18 6.56 12.57
N PRO A 27 7.27 6.37 11.59
CA PRO A 27 7.24 5.18 10.75
C PRO A 27 8.36 5.19 9.71
N ARG A 28 9.01 4.03 9.52
CA ARG A 28 9.92 3.75 8.41
C ARG A 28 9.30 2.74 7.47
N VAL A 29 9.13 3.12 6.21
CA VAL A 29 8.64 2.24 5.14
C VAL A 29 9.74 1.25 4.76
N ILE A 30 9.40 -0.05 4.70
CA ILE A 30 10.34 -1.14 4.47
C ILE A 30 10.24 -1.67 3.02
N THR A 31 9.04 -1.70 2.47
CA THR A 31 8.77 -2.06 1.07
C THR A 31 8.24 -0.85 0.32
N GLN A 32 8.43 -0.79 -1.00
CA GLN A 32 7.84 0.27 -1.81
C GLN A 32 7.51 -0.22 -3.22
N MET A 33 6.24 -0.16 -3.60
CA MET A 33 5.77 -0.37 -4.97
C MET A 33 5.74 0.94 -5.77
N PRO A 34 5.81 0.88 -7.12
CA PRO A 34 5.60 2.04 -7.97
C PRO A 34 4.23 2.69 -7.70
N ARG A 35 4.22 4.01 -7.57
CA ARG A 35 2.99 4.79 -7.30
C ARG A 35 2.26 5.22 -8.57
N VAL A 36 2.84 4.92 -9.72
CA VAL A 36 2.29 5.21 -11.04
C VAL A 36 2.17 3.90 -11.80
N PHE A 37 1.06 3.73 -12.50
CA PHE A 37 0.92 2.67 -13.47
C PHE A 37 1.54 3.15 -14.78
N GLU A 38 2.54 2.42 -15.27
CA GLU A 38 3.01 2.59 -16.63
C GLU A 38 2.02 1.92 -17.59
N LYS A 39 1.82 2.54 -18.75
CA LYS A 39 0.77 2.19 -19.71
C LYS A 39 1.30 1.28 -20.80
#